data_AF-A0A945WHK3-F1
#
_entry.id   AF-A0A945WHK3-F1
#
_cell.length_a   1.000
_cell.length_b   1.000
_cell.length_c   1.000
_cell.angle_alpha   90.00
_cell.angle_beta   90.00
_cell.angle_gamma   90.00
#
_symmetry.space_group_name_H-M   'P 1'
#
loop_
_entity.id
_entity.type
_entity.pdbx_description
1 polymer ?
#
loop_
_entity_poly.entity_id
_entity_poly.type
_entity_poly.pdbx_seq_one_letter_code
_entity_poly.pdbx_strand_id
1 'polypeptide(L)'
;MKKVLASYWFPSLLGVLPTVFWAPSELSFMLIFCFSPLLIWLYRKEKLREIFIGTYLFFLVFDLISLRWLWQVEFSVKGWVIAIIALILLPALQSIPIFLGMALSKRLNLIYVLGSIPVIAVMFDFINAGVFLGFPWLNPVLALGSSLLKPMGAQYVGILGLTFFLYLSNVGAALIYIQANNLQRGAGIALIVISILVTYYPVMTNAEDGERVKVMAAFPEFNPYNWSETELYEHSRHVLEAIEMAKKNDVQLVIFPEGYLRDFGSRSLYANVSIWLLVKGLLTEITDHQTSALPFLGTRVV
;
A
#
# COMPACT_ATOMS: atom_id res chain seq x y z
N MET A 1 20.89 -10.68 32.45
CA MET A 1 20.58 -9.55 31.54
C MET A 1 21.35 -9.57 30.20
N LYS A 2 22.68 -9.67 30.17
CA LYS A 2 23.47 -9.60 28.91
C LYS A 2 23.05 -10.63 27.83
N LYS A 3 22.79 -11.90 28.19
CA LYS A 3 22.31 -12.94 27.23
C LYS A 3 20.89 -12.66 26.68
N VAL A 4 20.06 -11.96 27.43
CA VAL A 4 18.66 -11.68 27.04
C VAL A 4 18.62 -10.52 26.04
N LEU A 5 19.37 -9.44 26.30
CA LEU A 5 19.56 -8.34 25.34
C LEU A 5 20.24 -8.82 24.05
N ALA A 6 21.24 -9.69 24.16
CA ALA A 6 21.86 -10.35 23.03
C ALA A 6 20.95 -11.36 22.30
N SER A 7 19.67 -11.53 22.69
CA SER A 7 18.72 -12.32 21.88
C SER A 7 17.86 -11.43 20.97
N TYR A 8 17.72 -10.14 21.24
CA TYR A 8 16.77 -9.26 20.54
C TYR A 8 17.37 -8.50 19.36
N TRP A 9 18.71 -8.49 19.19
CA TRP A 9 19.34 -7.93 17.99
C TRP A 9 18.95 -8.69 16.72
N PHE A 10 18.75 -10.01 16.82
CA PHE A 10 18.45 -10.84 15.66
C PHE A 10 17.12 -10.47 14.98
N PRO A 11 15.96 -10.42 15.68
CA PRO A 11 14.72 -9.97 15.05
C PRO A 11 14.80 -8.52 14.54
N SER A 12 15.55 -7.64 15.22
CA SER A 12 15.80 -6.27 14.71
C SER A 12 16.55 -6.27 13.39
N LEU A 13 17.62 -7.08 13.24
CA LEU A 13 18.33 -7.21 11.96
C LEU A 13 17.45 -7.80 10.86
N LEU A 14 16.61 -8.78 11.21
CA LEU A 14 15.65 -9.33 10.27
C LEU A 14 14.65 -8.28 9.78
N GLY A 15 14.33 -7.26 10.58
CA GLY A 15 13.47 -6.14 10.20
C GLY A 15 14.05 -5.27 9.06
N VAL A 16 15.35 -5.36 8.78
CA VAL A 16 15.98 -4.71 7.61
C VAL A 16 15.62 -5.44 6.31
N LEU A 17 15.44 -6.76 6.37
CA LEU A 17 15.17 -7.60 5.20
C LEU A 17 13.91 -7.16 4.41
N PRO A 18 12.74 -6.93 5.04
CA PRO A 18 11.57 -6.47 4.29
C PRO A 18 11.77 -5.09 3.69
N THR A 19 12.60 -4.23 4.29
CA THR A 19 12.90 -2.92 3.73
C THR A 19 13.72 -2.99 2.46
N VAL A 20 14.68 -3.94 2.36
CA VAL A 20 15.47 -4.15 1.13
C VAL A 20 14.58 -4.59 -0.04
N PHE A 21 13.51 -5.32 0.26
CA PHE A 21 12.52 -5.76 -0.70
C PHE A 21 11.29 -4.84 -0.77
N TRP A 22 11.30 -3.69 -0.08
CA TRP A 22 10.21 -2.73 -0.13
C TRP A 22 10.33 -1.83 -1.37
N ALA A 23 9.22 -1.28 -1.85
CA ALA A 23 9.22 -0.37 -2.99
C ALA A 23 10.19 0.82 -2.78
N PRO A 24 10.93 1.26 -3.81
CA PRO A 24 10.81 0.89 -5.23
C PRO A 24 11.69 -0.32 -5.65
N SER A 25 11.99 -1.25 -4.75
CA SER A 25 12.85 -2.40 -5.06
C SER A 25 12.25 -3.34 -6.12
N GLU A 26 13.00 -3.57 -7.20
CA GLU A 26 12.71 -4.57 -8.22
C GLU A 26 12.58 -6.01 -7.66
N LEU A 27 13.28 -6.26 -6.54
CA LEU A 27 13.31 -7.53 -5.82
C LEU A 27 12.14 -7.72 -4.87
N SER A 28 11.08 -6.90 -4.96
CA SER A 28 9.92 -7.00 -4.07
C SER A 28 9.25 -8.39 -4.07
N PHE A 29 9.39 -9.18 -5.14
CA PHE A 29 8.92 -10.58 -5.15
C PHE A 29 9.53 -11.45 -4.04
N MET A 30 10.69 -11.09 -3.50
CA MET A 30 11.34 -11.81 -2.38
C MET A 30 10.60 -11.64 -1.04
N LEU A 31 9.63 -10.70 -0.94
CA LEU A 31 8.78 -10.57 0.25
C LEU A 31 8.00 -11.85 0.59
N ILE A 32 7.77 -12.72 -0.40
CA ILE A 32 7.14 -14.05 -0.21
C ILE A 32 7.95 -14.99 0.69
N PHE A 33 9.23 -14.67 0.97
CA PHE A 33 10.10 -15.44 1.89
C PHE A 33 10.65 -14.61 3.05
N CYS A 34 10.39 -13.30 3.08
CA CYS A 34 11.07 -12.35 3.95
C CYS A 34 10.71 -12.49 5.45
N PHE A 35 9.49 -12.92 5.77
CA PHE A 35 9.05 -13.15 7.15
C PHE A 35 9.44 -14.54 7.66
N SER A 36 9.80 -15.48 6.79
CA SER A 36 10.15 -16.86 7.18
C SER A 36 11.28 -16.96 8.23
N PRO A 37 12.38 -16.16 8.18
CA PRO A 37 13.43 -16.23 9.19
C PRO A 37 12.93 -15.78 10.57
N LEU A 38 12.03 -14.79 10.60
CA LEU A 38 11.40 -14.33 11.84
C LEU A 38 10.53 -15.43 12.43
N LEU A 39 9.69 -16.07 11.62
CA LEU A 39 8.84 -17.19 12.07
C LEU A 39 9.66 -18.36 12.64
N ILE A 40 10.77 -18.71 11.98
CA ILE A 40 11.72 -19.73 12.45
C ILE A 40 12.32 -19.36 13.81
N TRP A 41 12.71 -18.09 14.00
CA TRP A 41 13.26 -17.61 15.27
C TRP A 41 12.20 -17.63 16.38
N LEU A 42 10.98 -17.15 16.09
CA LEU A 42 9.87 -17.10 17.04
C LEU A 42 9.43 -18.50 17.49
N TYR A 43 9.49 -19.49 16.61
CA TYR A 43 9.14 -20.87 16.94
C TYR A 43 9.95 -21.41 18.12
N ARG A 44 11.24 -21.05 18.20
CA ARG A 44 12.17 -21.44 19.26
C ARG A 44 11.94 -20.72 20.59
N LYS A 45 11.05 -19.73 20.65
CA LYS A 45 10.76 -18.96 21.86
C LYS A 45 9.61 -19.60 22.63
N GLU A 46 9.77 -19.78 23.93
CA GLU A 46 8.74 -20.39 24.78
C GLU A 46 7.77 -19.35 25.34
N LYS A 47 8.28 -18.16 25.65
CA LYS A 47 7.51 -17.11 26.34
C LYS A 47 6.82 -16.19 25.35
N LEU A 48 5.51 -15.96 25.52
CA LEU A 48 4.73 -15.02 24.72
C LEU A 48 5.33 -13.61 24.71
N ARG A 49 5.90 -13.17 25.84
CA ARG A 49 6.60 -11.89 25.94
C ARG A 49 7.78 -11.79 24.96
N GLU A 50 8.55 -12.86 24.78
CA GLU A 50 9.69 -12.87 23.85
C GLU A 50 9.22 -12.84 22.40
N ILE A 51 8.11 -13.52 22.11
CA ILE A 51 7.47 -13.50 20.79
C ILE A 51 7.02 -12.08 20.46
N PHE A 52 6.26 -11.44 21.35
CA PHE A 52 5.77 -10.08 21.15
C PHE A 52 6.89 -9.05 21.01
N ILE A 53 7.88 -9.06 21.91
CA ILE A 53 9.02 -8.14 21.83
C ILE A 53 9.80 -8.36 20.53
N GLY A 54 9.99 -9.63 20.12
CA GLY A 54 10.68 -9.96 18.88
C GLY A 54 9.95 -9.47 17.64
N THR A 55 8.64 -9.69 17.53
CA THR A 55 7.83 -9.17 16.41
C THR A 55 7.79 -7.65 16.42
N TYR A 56 7.63 -7.03 17.59
CA TYR A 56 7.60 -5.58 17.73
C TYR A 56 8.90 -4.96 17.26
N LEU A 57 10.05 -5.49 17.68
CA LEU A 57 11.36 -4.98 17.27
C LEU A 57 11.66 -5.21 15.79
N PHE A 58 11.18 -6.31 15.21
CA PHE A 58 11.26 -6.55 13.77
C PHE A 58 10.51 -5.46 13.00
N PHE A 59 9.24 -5.22 13.34
CA PHE A 59 8.42 -4.21 12.67
C PHE A 59 8.87 -2.79 12.98
N LEU A 60 9.41 -2.52 14.17
CA LEU A 60 9.95 -1.20 14.51
C LEU A 60 11.11 -0.83 13.60
N VAL A 61 12.04 -1.75 13.35
CA VAL A 61 13.15 -1.50 12.42
C VAL A 61 12.64 -1.34 10.99
N PHE A 62 11.72 -2.21 10.56
CA PHE A 62 11.10 -2.10 9.25
C PHE A 62 10.41 -0.74 9.05
N ASP A 63 9.57 -0.32 9.99
CA ASP A 63 8.81 0.93 9.95
C ASP A 63 9.74 2.16 10.00
N LEU A 64 10.75 2.17 10.87
CA LEU A 64 11.70 3.29 10.97
C LEU A 64 12.44 3.55 9.65
N ILE A 65 12.80 2.49 8.93
CA ILE A 65 13.50 2.62 7.65
C ILE A 65 12.50 2.93 6.52
N SER A 66 11.36 2.23 6.48
CA SER A 66 10.37 2.37 5.40
C SER A 66 9.64 3.71 5.44
N LEU A 67 9.45 4.27 6.63
CA LEU A 67 8.82 5.58 6.85
C LEU A 67 9.84 6.71 7.04
N ARG A 68 11.11 6.52 6.67
CA ARG A 68 12.14 7.57 6.76
C ARG A 68 11.77 8.86 6.02
N TRP A 69 10.89 8.77 5.02
CA TRP A 69 10.39 9.91 4.26
C TRP A 69 9.51 10.85 5.12
N LEU A 70 8.91 10.36 6.21
CA LEU A 70 8.18 11.22 7.15
C LEU A 70 9.07 12.33 7.73
N TRP A 71 10.39 12.12 7.79
CA TRP A 71 11.35 13.14 8.22
C TRP A 71 11.48 14.32 7.26
N GLN A 72 11.00 14.18 6.02
CA GLN A 72 11.05 15.21 4.97
C GLN A 72 9.74 15.99 4.86
N VAL A 73 8.70 15.59 5.58
CA VAL A 73 7.39 16.27 5.54
C VAL A 73 7.40 17.46 6.49
N GLU A 74 6.90 18.60 6.01
CA GLU A 74 6.73 19.81 6.81
C GLU A 74 5.52 19.67 7.75
N PHE A 75 5.73 19.00 8.89
CA PHE A 75 4.71 18.90 9.93
C PHE A 75 4.74 20.09 10.89
N SER A 76 3.55 20.53 11.31
CA SER A 76 3.41 21.33 12.53
C SER A 76 3.90 20.55 13.76
N VAL A 77 4.16 21.24 14.88
CA VAL A 77 4.54 20.58 16.16
C VAL A 77 3.54 19.49 16.56
N LYS A 78 2.23 19.74 16.37
CA LYS A 78 1.18 18.73 16.62
C LYS A 78 1.31 17.54 15.68
N GLY A 79 1.62 17.78 14.41
CA GLY A 79 1.87 16.72 13.42
C GLY A 79 3.05 15.83 13.80
N TRP A 80 4.16 16.41 14.26
CA TRP A 80 5.31 15.65 14.74
C TRP A 80 4.98 14.74 15.94
N VAL A 81 4.22 15.25 16.91
CA VAL A 81 3.79 14.45 18.06
C VAL A 81 2.96 13.25 17.61
N ILE A 82 2.00 13.47 16.70
CA ILE A 82 1.16 12.40 16.15
C ILE A 82 2.01 11.39 15.37
N ALA A 83 2.95 11.85 14.54
CA ALA A 83 3.84 10.98 13.76
C ALA A 83 4.72 10.10 14.66
N ILE A 84 5.28 10.66 15.75
CA ILE A 84 6.08 9.89 16.72
C ILE A 84 5.23 8.85 17.44
N ILE A 85 4.01 9.22 17.88
CA ILE A 85 3.08 8.27 18.50
C ILE A 85 2.73 7.14 17.52
N ALA A 86 2.45 7.47 16.26
CA ALA A 86 2.18 6.49 15.22
C ALA A 86 3.38 5.56 14.98
N LEU A 87 4.61 6.08 14.89
CA LEU A 87 5.83 5.27 14.72
C LEU A 87 6.08 4.28 15.86
N ILE A 88 5.58 4.56 17.06
CA ILE A 88 5.67 3.63 18.20
C ILE A 88 4.51 2.63 18.18
N LEU A 89 3.32 3.05 17.79
CA LEU A 89 2.11 2.22 17.80
C LEU A 89 2.03 1.26 16.61
N LEU A 90 2.45 1.69 15.42
CA LEU A 90 2.38 0.91 14.18
C LEU A 90 3.08 -0.45 14.29
N PRO A 91 4.32 -0.57 14.83
CA PRO A 91 4.96 -1.87 15.01
C PRO A 91 4.20 -2.80 15.95
N ALA A 92 3.52 -2.24 16.97
CA ALA A 92 2.70 -3.02 17.89
C ALA A 92 1.45 -3.56 17.19
N LEU A 93 0.80 -2.75 16.34
CA LEU A 93 -0.34 -3.18 15.55
C LEU A 93 0.05 -4.25 14.52
N GLN A 94 1.11 -4.01 13.74
CA GLN A 94 1.62 -4.97 12.75
C GLN A 94 2.13 -6.27 13.39
N SER A 95 2.53 -6.24 14.66
CA SER A 95 2.90 -7.45 15.40
C SER A 95 1.72 -8.39 15.66
N ILE A 96 0.47 -7.90 15.65
CA ILE A 96 -0.71 -8.66 16.07
C ILE A 96 -0.88 -9.97 15.30
N PRO A 97 -0.83 -10.01 13.96
CA PRO A 97 -1.05 -11.26 13.22
C PRO A 97 -0.02 -12.35 13.54
N ILE A 98 1.25 -11.99 13.55
CA ILE A 98 2.34 -12.92 13.85
C ILE A 98 2.30 -13.32 15.33
N PHE A 99 2.09 -12.36 16.23
CA PHE A 99 2.01 -12.63 17.66
C PHE A 99 0.86 -13.57 18.02
N LEU A 100 -0.36 -13.26 17.56
CA LEU A 100 -1.54 -14.10 17.83
C LEU A 100 -1.39 -15.49 17.20
N GLY A 101 -0.94 -15.56 15.95
CA GLY A 101 -0.66 -16.84 15.30
C GLY A 101 0.39 -17.65 16.08
N MET A 102 1.51 -17.04 16.47
CA MET A 102 2.52 -17.74 17.27
C MET A 102 2.06 -18.07 18.70
N ALA A 103 1.19 -17.27 19.30
CA ALA A 103 0.64 -17.54 20.63
C ALA A 103 -0.30 -18.76 20.61
N LEU A 104 -1.12 -18.89 19.56
CA LEU A 104 -1.92 -20.09 19.32
C LEU A 104 -1.01 -21.32 19.15
N SER A 105 0.24 -21.14 18.67
CA SER A 105 1.13 -22.25 18.27
C SER A 105 1.64 -23.03 19.46
N LYS A 106 1.57 -22.39 20.63
CA LYS A 106 1.90 -22.99 21.91
C LYS A 106 0.78 -23.84 22.50
N ARG A 107 -0.45 -23.74 21.98
CA ARG A 107 -1.63 -24.46 22.51
C ARG A 107 -2.15 -25.54 21.57
N LEU A 108 -1.88 -25.44 20.27
CA LEU A 108 -2.40 -26.32 19.23
C LEU A 108 -1.25 -26.91 18.38
N ASN A 109 -1.57 -27.81 17.45
CA ASN A 109 -0.57 -28.40 16.55
C ASN A 109 -0.01 -27.34 15.58
N LEU A 110 1.32 -27.37 15.37
CA LEU A 110 2.06 -26.40 14.58
C LEU A 110 1.46 -26.11 13.20
N ILE A 111 0.95 -27.12 12.48
CA ILE A 111 0.41 -26.94 11.12
C ILE A 111 -0.79 -26.01 11.12
N TYR A 112 -1.80 -26.34 11.93
CA TYR A 112 -3.03 -25.54 12.02
C TYR A 112 -2.74 -24.11 12.47
N VAL A 113 -1.68 -23.95 13.25
CA VAL A 113 -1.38 -22.66 13.83
C VAL A 113 -0.52 -21.78 12.93
N LEU A 114 0.51 -22.32 12.29
CA LEU A 114 1.22 -21.51 11.29
C LEU A 114 0.28 -21.17 10.13
N GLY A 115 -0.67 -22.06 9.78
CA GLY A 115 -1.75 -21.77 8.84
C GLY A 115 -2.74 -20.68 9.30
N SER A 116 -2.78 -20.34 10.60
CA SER A 116 -3.63 -19.25 11.09
C SER A 116 -3.03 -17.86 10.84
N ILE A 117 -1.70 -17.74 10.70
CA ILE A 117 -1.02 -16.45 10.46
C ILE A 117 -1.56 -15.76 9.21
N PRO A 118 -1.67 -16.42 8.03
CA PRO A 118 -2.27 -15.81 6.83
C PRO A 118 -3.68 -15.30 7.04
N VAL A 119 -4.54 -16.07 7.74
CA VAL A 119 -5.93 -15.69 7.99
C VAL A 119 -6.01 -14.47 8.91
N ILE A 120 -5.26 -14.48 10.01
CA ILE A 120 -5.24 -13.36 10.97
C ILE A 120 -4.63 -12.11 10.31
N ALA A 121 -3.62 -12.27 9.44
CA ALA A 121 -3.04 -11.16 8.70
C ALA A 121 -4.04 -10.50 7.76
N VAL A 122 -4.83 -11.27 7.02
CA VAL A 122 -5.91 -10.74 6.17
C VAL A 122 -6.97 -10.03 6.99
N MET A 123 -7.41 -10.61 8.10
CA MET A 123 -8.38 -9.96 8.99
C MET A 123 -7.83 -8.65 9.53
N PHE A 124 -6.55 -8.63 9.93
CA PHE A 124 -5.88 -7.43 10.39
C PHE A 124 -5.81 -6.37 9.29
N ASP A 125 -5.37 -6.71 8.08
CA ASP A 125 -5.31 -5.77 6.95
C ASP A 125 -6.69 -5.22 6.60
N PHE A 126 -7.73 -6.06 6.60
CA PHE A 126 -9.11 -5.64 6.36
C PHE A 126 -9.59 -4.64 7.43
N ILE A 127 -9.33 -4.93 8.71
CA ILE A 127 -9.68 -4.02 9.81
C ILE A 127 -8.85 -2.74 9.74
N ASN A 128 -7.54 -2.84 9.48
CA ASN A 128 -6.63 -1.69 9.42
C ASN A 128 -6.94 -0.76 8.24
N ALA A 129 -7.47 -1.32 7.13
CA ALA A 129 -7.97 -0.54 6.00
C ALA A 129 -9.31 0.15 6.30
N GLY A 130 -10.16 -0.44 7.15
CA GLY A 130 -11.51 0.07 7.43
C GLY A 130 -11.67 0.92 8.71
N VAL A 131 -10.84 0.71 9.73
CA VAL A 131 -10.93 1.42 11.02
C VAL A 131 -10.14 2.73 10.98
N PHE A 132 -10.61 3.75 11.70
CA PHE A 132 -10.05 5.12 11.79
C PHE A 132 -8.54 5.26 12.09
N LEU A 133 -7.82 4.17 12.42
CA LEU A 133 -6.36 4.17 12.52
C LEU A 133 -5.66 4.11 11.15
N GLY A 134 -6.38 3.65 10.10
CA GLY A 134 -6.22 3.97 8.68
C GLY A 134 -4.82 4.22 8.11
N PHE A 135 -3.81 3.43 8.49
CA PHE A 135 -2.47 3.54 7.93
C PHE A 135 -2.05 2.24 7.23
N PRO A 136 -2.69 1.87 6.10
CA PRO A 136 -2.39 0.65 5.35
C PRO A 136 -1.11 0.74 4.50
N TRP A 137 -0.32 1.81 4.66
CA TRP A 137 0.84 2.14 3.83
C TRP A 137 1.92 1.05 3.81
N LEU A 138 2.08 0.34 4.92
CA LEU A 138 3.13 -0.66 5.08
C LEU A 138 2.66 -2.10 4.87
N ASN A 139 1.57 -2.29 4.11
CA ASN A 139 1.16 -3.62 3.68
C ASN A 139 2.21 -4.21 2.69
N PRO A 140 2.89 -5.32 3.02
CA PRO A 140 3.93 -5.96 2.18
C PRO A 140 3.52 -6.22 0.75
N VAL A 141 2.23 -6.43 0.49
CA VAL A 141 1.71 -6.69 -0.86
C VAL A 141 1.83 -5.47 -1.77
N LEU A 142 1.73 -4.26 -1.23
CA LEU A 142 1.80 -3.04 -2.04
C LEU A 142 3.17 -2.88 -2.72
N ALA A 143 4.23 -3.36 -2.07
CA ALA A 143 5.57 -3.36 -2.65
C ALA A 143 5.68 -4.28 -3.89
N LEU A 144 4.87 -5.36 -3.96
CA LEU A 144 4.89 -6.29 -5.10
C LEU A 144 4.58 -5.60 -6.45
N GLY A 145 3.83 -4.49 -6.46
CA GLY A 145 3.54 -3.73 -7.69
C GLY A 145 4.80 -3.20 -8.39
N SER A 146 5.85 -2.91 -7.61
CA SER A 146 7.15 -2.46 -8.12
C SER A 146 8.08 -3.59 -8.58
N SER A 147 7.69 -4.85 -8.39
CA SER A 147 8.55 -5.98 -8.72
C SER A 147 8.75 -6.18 -10.23
N LEU A 148 9.90 -6.78 -10.59
CA LEU A 148 10.15 -7.35 -11.92
C LEU A 148 9.12 -8.41 -12.29
N LEU A 149 8.71 -9.24 -11.33
CA LEU A 149 7.62 -10.19 -11.52
C LEU A 149 6.31 -9.49 -11.16
N LYS A 150 5.51 -9.12 -12.15
CA LYS A 150 4.24 -8.44 -11.89
C LYS A 150 3.25 -9.40 -11.23
N PRO A 151 2.66 -9.04 -10.06
CA PRO A 151 1.71 -9.90 -9.35
C PRO A 151 0.33 -9.84 -10.03
N MET A 152 0.23 -10.38 -11.24
CA MET A 152 -0.98 -10.34 -12.07
C MET A 152 -2.18 -11.05 -11.42
N GLY A 153 -1.92 -11.97 -10.49
CA GLY A 153 -2.93 -12.61 -9.66
C GLY A 153 -3.79 -11.66 -8.83
N ALA A 154 -3.31 -10.42 -8.58
CA ALA A 154 -4.06 -9.37 -7.91
C ALA A 154 -5.46 -9.15 -8.52
N GLN A 155 -5.61 -9.38 -9.82
CA GLN A 155 -6.89 -9.22 -10.52
C GLN A 155 -7.96 -10.22 -10.09
N TYR A 156 -7.56 -11.43 -9.63
CA TYR A 156 -8.50 -12.46 -9.20
C TYR A 156 -8.76 -12.45 -7.70
N VAL A 157 -7.71 -12.25 -6.91
CA VAL A 157 -7.78 -12.40 -5.44
C VAL A 157 -7.76 -11.07 -4.69
N GLY A 158 -7.52 -9.96 -5.38
CA GLY A 158 -7.37 -8.64 -4.79
C GLY A 158 -6.14 -8.51 -3.90
N ILE A 159 -5.96 -7.34 -3.29
CA ILE A 159 -4.83 -7.05 -2.39
C ILE A 159 -4.86 -7.95 -1.15
N LEU A 160 -6.04 -8.17 -0.56
CA LEU A 160 -6.19 -9.03 0.62
C LEU A 160 -5.87 -10.50 0.31
N GLY A 161 -6.26 -11.00 -0.87
CA GLY A 161 -5.88 -12.34 -1.29
C GLY A 161 -4.37 -12.46 -1.49
N LEU A 162 -3.71 -11.45 -2.05
CA LEU A 162 -2.26 -11.42 -2.11
C LEU A 162 -1.61 -11.39 -0.71
N THR A 163 -2.21 -10.69 0.27
CA THR A 163 -1.73 -10.73 1.67
C THR A 163 -1.76 -12.17 2.16
N PHE A 164 -2.87 -12.87 1.93
CA PHE A 164 -3.01 -14.27 2.31
C PHE A 164 -1.88 -15.12 1.72
N PHE A 165 -1.67 -15.06 0.40
CA PHE A 165 -0.67 -15.90 -0.27
C PHE A 165 0.78 -15.53 0.10
N LEU A 166 1.06 -14.25 0.37
CA LEU A 166 2.36 -13.79 0.86
C LEU A 166 2.69 -14.37 2.25
N TYR A 167 1.75 -14.33 3.19
CA TYR A 167 1.98 -14.95 4.50
C TYR A 167 1.99 -16.48 4.41
N LEU A 168 1.20 -17.06 3.49
CA LEU A 168 1.13 -18.50 3.27
C LEU A 168 2.46 -19.07 2.77
N SER A 169 3.14 -18.38 1.84
CA SER A 169 4.47 -18.79 1.36
C SER A 169 5.53 -18.68 2.45
N ASN A 170 5.47 -17.60 3.25
CA ASN A 170 6.38 -17.40 4.38
C ASN A 170 6.22 -18.51 5.44
N VAL A 171 4.99 -18.92 5.71
CA VAL A 171 4.66 -20.08 6.55
C VAL A 171 5.18 -21.38 5.94
N GLY A 172 4.96 -21.59 4.64
CA GLY A 172 5.47 -22.77 3.92
C GLY A 172 6.99 -22.89 4.04
N ALA A 173 7.71 -21.78 3.84
CA ALA A 173 9.16 -21.72 3.99
C ALA A 173 9.62 -22.01 5.43
N ALA A 174 8.93 -21.45 6.43
CA ALA A 174 9.22 -21.74 7.83
C ALA A 174 8.97 -23.23 8.17
N LEU A 175 7.89 -23.83 7.65
CA LEU A 175 7.56 -25.25 7.86
C LEU A 175 8.63 -26.18 7.30
N ILE A 176 9.14 -25.90 6.09
CA ILE A 176 10.21 -26.69 5.47
C ILE A 176 11.46 -26.71 6.36
N TYR A 177 11.82 -25.56 6.93
CA TYR A 177 13.01 -25.43 7.76
C TYR A 177 12.84 -26.04 9.16
N ILE A 178 11.68 -25.85 9.79
CA ILE A 178 11.44 -26.29 11.17
C ILE A 178 11.30 -27.82 11.24
N GLN A 179 10.80 -28.49 10.20
CA GLN A 179 10.36 -29.88 10.28
C GLN A 179 11.29 -30.91 9.64
N ALA A 180 11.31 -32.10 10.25
CA ALA A 180 12.06 -33.26 9.78
C ALA A 180 11.22 -34.24 8.95
N ASN A 181 9.89 -34.28 9.13
CA ASN A 181 9.01 -35.22 8.42
C ASN A 181 8.71 -34.75 6.99
N ASN A 182 8.83 -35.68 6.03
CA ASN A 182 8.53 -35.50 4.61
C ASN A 182 7.12 -34.95 4.32
N LEU A 183 6.10 -35.35 5.09
CA LEU A 183 4.72 -34.87 4.86
C LEU A 183 4.59 -33.36 5.08
N GLN A 184 5.17 -32.84 6.16
CA GLN A 184 5.12 -31.42 6.49
C GLN A 184 6.00 -30.58 5.56
N ARG A 185 7.14 -31.12 5.14
CA ARG A 185 7.97 -30.50 4.10
C ARG A 185 7.21 -30.42 2.78
N GLY A 186 6.56 -31.51 2.37
CA GLY A 186 5.69 -31.55 1.18
C GLY A 186 4.57 -30.52 1.25
N ALA A 187 3.90 -30.40 2.39
CA ALA A 187 2.90 -29.36 2.63
C ALA A 187 3.51 -27.96 2.49
N GLY A 188 4.67 -27.69 3.11
CA GLY A 188 5.35 -26.40 3.01
C GLY A 188 5.73 -26.04 1.58
N ILE A 189 6.23 -27.00 0.80
CA ILE A 189 6.51 -26.83 -0.64
C ILE A 189 5.22 -26.51 -1.39
N ALA A 190 4.14 -27.27 -1.14
CA ALA A 190 2.86 -27.04 -1.80
C ALA A 190 2.31 -25.64 -1.51
N LEU A 191 2.41 -25.15 -0.26
CA LEU A 191 2.01 -23.79 0.11
C LEU A 191 2.79 -22.73 -0.68
N ILE A 192 4.12 -22.87 -0.78
CA ILE A 192 4.95 -21.95 -1.57
C ILE A 192 4.55 -21.97 -3.05
N VAL A 193 4.42 -23.17 -3.63
CA VAL A 193 4.07 -23.34 -5.05
C VAL A 193 2.70 -22.73 -5.34
N ILE A 194 1.69 -23.01 -4.52
CA ILE A 194 0.35 -22.43 -4.68
C ILE A 194 0.42 -20.91 -4.56
N SER A 195 1.13 -20.35 -3.58
CA SER A 195 1.29 -18.91 -3.44
C SER A 195 1.95 -18.25 -4.65
N ILE A 196 3.01 -18.85 -5.20
CA ILE A 196 3.68 -18.34 -6.40
C ILE A 196 2.74 -18.42 -7.60
N LEU A 197 2.10 -19.57 -7.82
CA LEU A 197 1.19 -19.78 -8.94
C LEU A 197 0.04 -18.79 -8.90
N VAL A 198 -0.61 -18.58 -7.75
CA VAL A 198 -1.73 -17.65 -7.64
C VAL A 198 -1.26 -16.20 -7.75
N THR A 199 -0.16 -15.82 -7.12
CA THR A 199 0.34 -14.42 -7.13
C THR A 199 0.77 -13.98 -8.52
N TYR A 200 1.46 -14.85 -9.26
CA TYR A 200 2.08 -14.54 -10.54
C TYR A 200 1.39 -15.20 -11.73
N TYR A 201 0.16 -15.70 -11.54
CA TYR A 201 -0.63 -16.27 -12.63
C TYR A 201 -0.78 -15.23 -13.75
N PRO A 202 -0.29 -15.50 -14.97
CA PRO A 202 -0.33 -14.53 -16.05
C PRO A 202 -1.77 -14.29 -16.48
N VAL A 203 -2.17 -13.02 -16.57
CA VAL A 203 -3.45 -12.65 -17.18
C VAL A 203 -3.18 -12.13 -18.57
N MET A 204 -3.72 -12.82 -19.57
CA MET A 204 -3.88 -12.25 -20.91
C MET A 204 -5.08 -11.32 -20.87
N THR A 205 -4.86 -10.05 -20.52
CA THR A 205 -5.83 -9.01 -20.82
C THR A 205 -5.64 -8.62 -22.27
N ASN A 206 -6.56 -9.04 -23.14
CA ASN A 206 -6.69 -8.39 -24.43
C ASN A 206 -7.13 -6.95 -24.13
N ALA A 207 -6.26 -5.97 -24.41
CA ALA A 207 -6.69 -4.59 -24.39
C ALA A 207 -7.84 -4.49 -25.40
N GLU A 208 -9.01 -4.04 -24.95
CA GLU A 208 -10.10 -3.74 -25.89
C GLU A 208 -9.59 -2.67 -26.85
N ASP A 209 -9.74 -2.90 -28.16
CA ASP A 209 -9.42 -1.94 -29.23
C ASP A 209 -10.46 -0.80 -29.22
N GLY A 210 -10.59 -0.12 -28.09
CA GLY A 210 -11.42 1.06 -27.93
C GLY A 210 -10.80 2.30 -28.60
N GLU A 211 -11.60 3.36 -28.69
CA GLU A 211 -11.11 4.65 -29.17
C GLU A 211 -9.95 5.16 -28.29
N ARG A 212 -8.86 5.53 -28.93
CA ARG A 212 -7.67 6.06 -28.25
C ARG A 212 -7.89 7.53 -27.92
N VAL A 213 -7.90 7.86 -26.63
CA VAL A 213 -8.01 9.25 -26.17
C VAL A 213 -6.62 9.84 -25.95
N LYS A 214 -6.36 11.04 -26.49
CA LYS A 214 -5.11 11.76 -26.24
C LYS A 214 -5.18 12.51 -24.90
N VAL A 215 -4.35 12.10 -23.93
CA VAL A 215 -4.34 12.63 -22.57
C VAL A 215 -3.04 13.39 -22.29
N MET A 216 -3.12 14.55 -21.65
CA MET A 216 -1.99 15.30 -21.10
C MET A 216 -2.10 15.35 -19.58
N ALA A 217 -1.07 14.89 -18.87
CA ALA A 217 -0.97 15.08 -17.43
C ALA A 217 -0.01 16.24 -17.14
N ALA A 218 -0.50 17.29 -16.48
CA ALA A 218 0.26 18.48 -16.18
C ALA A 218 0.69 18.48 -14.71
N PHE A 219 1.99 18.33 -14.47
CA PHE A 219 2.61 18.36 -13.14
C PHE A 219 3.66 19.48 -13.10
N PRO A 220 3.33 20.69 -12.61
CA PRO A 220 4.38 21.65 -12.36
C PRO A 220 5.11 21.31 -11.07
N GLU A 221 6.29 21.90 -10.97
CA GLU A 221 7.19 21.79 -9.84
C GLU A 221 6.90 22.96 -8.89
N PHE A 222 6.12 22.72 -7.83
CA PHE A 222 5.76 23.75 -6.84
C PHE A 222 5.81 23.16 -5.43
N ASN A 223 6.12 24.02 -4.45
CA ASN A 223 6.05 23.65 -3.04
C ASN A 223 4.56 23.58 -2.62
N PRO A 224 4.04 22.44 -2.15
CA PRO A 224 2.63 22.31 -1.78
C PRO A 224 2.26 22.93 -0.42
N TYR A 225 3.23 23.36 0.39
CA TYR A 225 3.02 23.70 1.81
C TYR A 225 2.81 25.20 2.08
N ASN A 226 3.51 26.08 1.35
CA ASN A 226 3.45 27.53 1.58
C ASN A 226 3.41 28.26 0.23
N TRP A 227 2.27 28.91 -0.06
CA TRP A 227 2.09 29.67 -1.29
C TRP A 227 2.02 31.17 -0.97
N SER A 228 2.95 31.93 -1.53
CA SER A 228 2.84 33.38 -1.67
C SER A 228 1.83 33.75 -2.76
N GLU A 229 1.37 35.00 -2.77
CA GLU A 229 0.47 35.48 -3.83
C GLU A 229 1.12 35.42 -5.22
N THR A 230 2.43 35.64 -5.30
CA THR A 230 3.20 35.50 -6.55
C THR A 230 3.20 34.04 -7.04
N GLU A 231 3.44 33.08 -6.15
CA GLU A 231 3.41 31.64 -6.50
C GLU A 231 2.01 31.20 -6.94
N LEU A 232 0.95 31.73 -6.31
CA LEU A 232 -0.45 31.52 -6.73
C LEU A 232 -0.73 32.04 -8.16
N TYR A 233 -0.20 33.21 -8.49
CA TYR A 233 -0.34 33.78 -9.83
C TYR A 233 0.41 32.94 -10.87
N GLU A 234 1.67 32.59 -10.59
CA GLU A 234 2.49 31.72 -11.44
C GLU A 234 1.85 30.35 -11.65
N HIS A 235 1.24 29.79 -10.60
CA HIS A 235 0.48 28.55 -10.68
C HIS A 235 -0.72 28.66 -11.62
N SER A 236 -1.50 29.73 -11.48
CA SER A 236 -2.65 30.00 -12.36
C SER A 236 -2.21 30.15 -13.82
N ARG A 237 -1.05 30.78 -14.05
CA ARG A 237 -0.44 30.92 -15.36
C ARG A 237 -0.04 29.56 -15.95
N HIS A 238 0.63 28.69 -15.19
CA HIS A 238 0.98 27.34 -15.64
C HIS A 238 -0.25 26.49 -15.98
N VAL A 239 -1.36 26.64 -15.26
CA VAL A 239 -2.64 25.97 -15.61
C VAL A 239 -3.12 26.42 -16.98
N LEU A 240 -3.15 27.73 -17.24
CA LEU A 240 -3.59 28.28 -18.52
C LEU A 240 -2.65 27.87 -19.66
N GLU A 241 -1.34 27.93 -19.44
CA GLU A 241 -0.34 27.47 -20.41
C GLU A 241 -0.50 25.98 -20.74
N ALA A 242 -0.77 25.13 -19.73
CA ALA A 242 -1.06 23.71 -19.95
C ALA A 242 -2.35 23.49 -20.77
N ILE A 243 -3.41 24.27 -20.51
CA ILE A 243 -4.66 24.22 -21.29
C ILE A 243 -4.44 24.69 -22.73
N GLU A 244 -3.69 25.77 -22.94
CA GLU A 244 -3.35 26.25 -24.28
C GLU A 244 -2.50 25.24 -25.05
N MET A 245 -1.52 24.64 -24.38
CA MET A 245 -0.71 23.57 -24.96
C MET A 245 -1.56 22.35 -25.32
N ALA A 246 -2.50 21.97 -24.47
CA ALA A 246 -3.43 20.88 -24.73
C ALA A 246 -4.29 21.16 -25.98
N LYS A 247 -4.87 22.35 -26.08
CA LYS A 247 -5.65 22.78 -27.26
C LYS A 247 -4.80 22.76 -28.53
N LYS A 248 -3.59 23.31 -28.47
CA LYS A 248 -2.65 23.34 -29.62
C LYS A 248 -2.27 21.94 -30.09
N ASN A 249 -2.21 20.98 -29.18
CA ASN A 249 -1.84 19.59 -29.46
C ASN A 249 -3.04 18.67 -29.67
N ASP A 250 -4.27 19.19 -29.79
CA ASP A 250 -5.48 18.37 -29.96
C ASP A 250 -5.62 17.30 -28.86
N VAL A 251 -5.31 17.68 -27.63
CA VAL A 251 -5.46 16.84 -26.44
C VAL A 251 -6.91 16.88 -25.99
N GLN A 252 -7.51 15.72 -25.80
CA GLN A 252 -8.93 15.57 -25.41
C GLN A 252 -9.13 15.64 -23.89
N LEU A 253 -8.13 15.23 -23.11
CA LEU A 253 -8.22 15.24 -21.64
C LEU A 253 -6.94 15.79 -21.01
N VAL A 254 -7.09 16.78 -20.14
CA VAL A 254 -6.00 17.33 -19.31
C VAL A 254 -6.25 16.93 -17.86
N ILE A 255 -5.25 16.30 -17.24
CA ILE A 255 -5.29 15.87 -15.84
C ILE A 255 -4.34 16.73 -15.03
N PHE A 256 -4.85 17.28 -13.93
CA PHE A 256 -4.09 18.03 -12.95
C PHE A 256 -4.03 17.27 -11.61
N PRO A 257 -2.98 17.44 -10.80
CA PRO A 257 -2.86 16.79 -9.50
C PRO A 257 -3.89 17.32 -8.48
N GLU A 258 -4.00 16.64 -7.35
CA GLU A 258 -4.86 17.09 -6.25
C GLU A 258 -4.39 18.46 -5.70
N GLY A 259 -5.34 19.29 -5.26
CA GLY A 259 -5.05 20.62 -4.69
C GLY A 259 -4.66 21.68 -5.74
N TYR A 260 -4.63 21.31 -7.01
CA TYR A 260 -4.17 22.18 -8.09
C TYR A 260 -5.13 23.32 -8.44
N LEU A 261 -6.41 23.21 -8.09
CA LEU A 261 -7.42 24.25 -8.30
C LEU A 261 -7.86 24.93 -6.99
N ARG A 262 -7.10 24.78 -5.91
CA ARG A 262 -7.50 25.16 -4.54
C ARG A 262 -7.97 26.61 -4.39
N ASP A 263 -7.46 27.53 -5.21
CA ASP A 263 -7.81 28.96 -5.15
C ASP A 263 -8.77 29.44 -6.27
N PHE A 264 -9.10 28.59 -7.25
CA PHE A 264 -10.05 28.94 -8.32
C PHE A 264 -11.50 29.05 -7.84
N GLY A 265 -11.84 28.42 -6.71
CA GLY A 265 -13.20 28.44 -6.12
C GLY A 265 -13.40 29.45 -4.99
N SER A 266 -12.33 29.92 -4.35
CA SER A 266 -12.37 30.78 -3.14
C SER A 266 -12.18 32.27 -3.44
N ARG A 267 -11.49 32.63 -4.53
CA ARG A 267 -11.20 34.03 -4.89
C ARG A 267 -12.02 34.48 -6.09
N SER A 268 -12.77 35.56 -5.92
CA SER A 268 -13.66 36.20 -6.91
C SER A 268 -12.98 36.64 -8.22
N LEU A 269 -11.64 36.68 -8.27
CA LEU A 269 -10.88 37.04 -9.46
C LEU A 269 -11.09 36.08 -10.65
N TYR A 270 -11.43 34.81 -10.38
CA TYR A 270 -11.62 33.80 -11.44
C TYR A 270 -13.03 33.21 -11.51
N ALA A 271 -13.94 33.61 -10.63
CA ALA A 271 -15.33 33.13 -10.59
C ALA A 271 -16.06 33.30 -11.95
N ASN A 272 -15.64 34.26 -12.78
CA ASN A 272 -16.19 34.48 -14.12
C ASN A 272 -15.55 33.65 -15.24
N VAL A 273 -14.38 33.03 -15.01
CA VAL A 273 -13.62 32.32 -16.07
C VAL A 273 -13.51 30.82 -15.81
N SER A 274 -13.43 30.36 -14.56
CA SER A 274 -12.93 29.00 -14.27
C SER A 274 -13.97 27.89 -14.12
N ILE A 275 -15.21 28.17 -13.70
CA ILE A 275 -16.24 27.11 -13.56
C ILE A 275 -17.11 26.98 -14.82
N TRP A 276 -17.42 28.09 -15.50
CA TRP A 276 -18.26 28.05 -16.70
C TRP A 276 -17.57 27.43 -17.91
N LEU A 277 -16.24 27.50 -18.05
CA LEU A 277 -15.52 26.90 -19.18
C LEU A 277 -15.28 25.40 -19.01
N LEU A 278 -15.00 24.94 -17.79
CA LEU A 278 -14.90 23.51 -17.48
C LEU A 278 -16.25 22.80 -17.57
N VAL A 279 -17.33 23.46 -17.11
CA VAL A 279 -18.69 22.90 -17.18
C VAL A 279 -19.32 23.07 -18.57
N LYS A 280 -19.08 24.15 -19.32
CA LYS A 280 -19.58 24.24 -20.71
C LYS A 280 -18.89 23.26 -21.64
N GLY A 281 -17.57 23.04 -21.53
CA GLY A 281 -16.88 22.05 -22.36
C GLY A 281 -17.48 20.65 -22.19
N LEU A 282 -17.66 20.23 -20.93
CA LEU A 282 -18.31 18.96 -20.58
C LEU A 282 -19.81 18.91 -20.95
N LEU A 283 -20.57 20.00 -20.75
CA LEU A 283 -22.00 20.01 -21.06
C LEU A 283 -22.31 20.14 -22.55
N THR A 284 -21.48 20.83 -23.34
CA THR A 284 -21.70 20.91 -24.80
C THR A 284 -21.40 19.57 -25.49
N GLU A 285 -20.38 18.82 -25.04
CA GLU A 285 -20.15 17.45 -25.52
C GLU A 285 -21.23 16.46 -25.06
N ILE A 286 -21.78 16.61 -23.85
CA ILE A 286 -22.88 15.77 -23.37
C ILE A 286 -24.21 16.08 -24.10
N THR A 287 -24.48 17.35 -24.46
CA THR A 287 -25.71 17.69 -25.22
C THR A 287 -25.68 17.25 -26.67
N ASP A 288 -24.51 17.16 -27.31
CA ASP A 288 -24.39 16.69 -28.70
C ASP A 288 -24.42 15.14 -28.82
N HIS A 289 -24.24 14.41 -27.71
CA HIS A 289 -24.29 12.94 -27.68
C HIS A 289 -25.44 12.31 -26.88
N GLN A 290 -26.34 13.10 -26.28
CA GLN A 290 -27.55 12.58 -25.62
C GLN A 290 -28.85 13.17 -26.15
N THR A 291 -29.22 12.81 -27.38
CA THR A 291 -30.61 12.84 -27.86
C THR A 291 -31.25 11.45 -28.00
N SER A 292 -30.76 10.45 -27.26
CA SER A 292 -31.48 9.18 -27.08
C SER A 292 -31.39 8.64 -25.65
N ALA A 293 -32.44 8.96 -24.88
CA ALA A 293 -33.05 8.18 -23.81
C ALA A 293 -32.20 7.74 -22.60
N LEU A 294 -32.46 8.34 -21.43
CA LEU A 294 -33.05 7.68 -20.23
C LEU A 294 -33.19 8.68 -19.06
N PRO A 295 -34.20 8.55 -18.17
CA PRO A 295 -34.53 9.57 -17.18
C PRO A 295 -33.65 9.49 -15.93
N PHE A 296 -33.11 10.64 -15.53
CA PHE A 296 -32.39 10.88 -14.30
C PHE A 296 -33.32 10.73 -13.08
N LEU A 297 -33.01 9.80 -12.17
CA LEU A 297 -33.59 9.73 -10.84
C LEU A 297 -32.85 10.72 -9.92
N GLY A 298 -33.64 11.59 -9.29
CA GLY A 298 -33.16 12.72 -8.50
C GLY A 298 -32.36 12.33 -7.25
N THR A 299 -31.27 13.04 -7.05
CA THR A 299 -30.56 13.17 -5.77
C THR A 299 -31.35 14.10 -4.85
N ARG A 300 -31.84 13.57 -3.72
CA ARG A 300 -32.12 14.37 -2.52
C ARG A 300 -30.85 14.42 -1.68
N VAL A 301 -30.40 15.64 -1.42
CA VAL A 301 -29.38 15.95 -0.42
C VAL A 301 -30.02 15.88 0.96
N VAL A 302 -29.43 15.08 1.86
CA VAL A 302 -29.42 15.27 3.32
C VAL A 302 -27.96 15.19 3.74
#